data_AF-A0A1W9MK97-F1
#
_entry.id   AF-A0A1W9MK97-F1
#
_cell.length_a   1.000
_cell.length_b   1.000
_cell.length_c   1.000
_cell.angle_alpha   90.00
_cell.angle_beta   90.00
_cell.angle_gamma   90.00
#
_symmetry.space_group_name_H-M   'P 1'
#
loop_
_entity.id
_entity.type
_entity.pdbx_description
1 polymer ?
#
loop_
_entity_poly.entity_id
_entity_poly.type
_entity_poly.pdbx_seq_one_letter_code
_entity_poly.pdbx_strand_id
1 'polypeptide(L)' 'MREKRNEISAKELEKIKSDVVDSALPKFIEKYKKVAYIINGNFPERLKKLIEEKERIHTKIYF' A
#
# COMPACT_ATOMS: atom_id res chain seq x y z
N MET A 1 -15.92 1.65 13.06
CA MET A 1 -15.21 0.52 12.44
C MET A 1 -14.11 1.08 11.55
N ARG A 2 -12.85 0.62 11.65
CA ARG A 2 -11.79 0.99 10.69
C ARG A 2 -11.83 -0.04 9.56
N GLU A 3 -12.35 0.36 8.40
CA GLU A 3 -12.39 -0.50 7.22
C GLU A 3 -10.97 -0.71 6.67
N LYS A 4 -10.63 -1.97 6.39
CA LYS A 4 -9.39 -2.32 5.71
C LYS A 4 -9.54 -1.97 4.23
N ARG A 5 -8.83 -0.95 3.76
CA ARG A 5 -8.79 -0.61 2.33
C ARG A 5 -7.88 -1.59 1.60
N ASN A 6 -8.42 -2.24 0.57
CA ASN A 6 -7.62 -3.10 -0.32
C ASN A 6 -6.73 -2.28 -1.26
N GLU A 7 -7.16 -1.07 -1.61
CA GLU A 7 -6.42 -0.17 -2.50
C GLU A 7 -6.58 1.30 -2.06
N ILE A 8 -5.59 2.13 -2.35
CA ILE A 8 -5.59 3.58 -2.14
C ILE A 8 -4.67 4.27 -3.15
N SER A 9 -5.08 5.41 -3.70
CA SER A 9 -4.17 6.21 -4.53
C SER A 9 -3.18 7.01 -3.69
N ALA A 10 -2.01 7.33 -4.22
CA ALA A 10 -1.03 8.18 -3.56
C ALA A 10 -1.59 9.59 -3.30
N LYS A 11 -2.41 10.14 -4.22
CA LYS A 11 -3.20 11.36 -3.98
C LYS A 11 -4.14 11.28 -2.77
N GLU A 12 -4.87 10.16 -2.61
CA GLU A 12 -5.72 9.98 -1.44
C GLU A 12 -4.89 9.83 -0.17
N LEU A 13 -3.78 9.09 -0.23
CA LEU A 13 -2.88 8.88 0.91
C LEU A 13 -2.27 10.21 1.40
N GLU A 14 -1.92 11.12 0.49
CA GLU A 14 -1.43 12.47 0.83
C GLU A 14 -2.51 13.30 1.54
N LYS A 15 -3.78 13.17 1.14
CA LYS A 15 -4.90 13.92 1.76
C LYS A 15 -5.26 13.43 3.15
N ILE A 16 -5.00 12.16 3.48
CA ILE A 16 -5.39 11.58 4.77
C ILE A 16 -4.55 12.14 5.94
N LYS A 17 -3.44 12.86 5.69
CA LYS A 17 -2.52 13.38 6.73
C LYS A 17 -2.31 12.34 7.84
N SER A 18 -1.86 11.15 7.44
CA SER A 18 -1.76 9.99 8.33
C SER A 18 -0.30 9.71 8.66
N ASP A 19 0.00 9.35 9.91
CA ASP A 19 1.32 8.93 10.37
C ASP A 19 1.70 7.49 9.92
N VAL A 20 0.92 6.88 9.01
CA VAL A 20 1.11 5.49 8.56
C VAL A 20 2.33 5.35 7.64
N VAL A 21 2.66 6.38 6.86
CA VAL A 21 3.82 6.40 5.96
C VAL A 21 4.50 7.75 5.98
N ASP A 22 5.78 7.78 5.62
CA ASP A 22 6.52 9.03 5.45
C ASP A 22 5.82 9.95 4.43
N SER A 23 5.75 11.24 4.73
CA SER A 23 5.09 12.24 3.88
C SER A 23 5.69 12.38 2.47
N ALA A 24 6.93 11.94 2.27
CA ALA A 24 7.58 11.91 0.97
C ALA A 24 7.19 10.69 0.12
N LEU A 25 6.68 9.60 0.74
CA LEU A 25 6.36 8.36 0.04
C LEU A 25 5.25 8.55 -1.02
N PRO A 26 4.10 9.20 -0.74
CA PRO A 26 3.07 9.42 -1.75
C PRO A 26 3.60 10.19 -2.96
N LYS A 27 4.38 11.26 -2.71
CA LYS A 27 5.01 12.08 -3.75
C LYS A 27 6.00 11.28 -4.60
N PHE A 28 6.75 10.38 -3.98
CA PHE A 28 7.66 9.47 -4.68
C PHE A 28 6.90 8.51 -5.61
N ILE A 29 5.83 7.89 -5.10
CA ILE A 29 4.99 6.95 -5.85
C ILE A 29 4.40 7.63 -7.09
N GLU A 30 3.84 8.82 -6.92
CA GLU A 30 3.30 9.66 -8.01
C GLU A 30 4.38 10.03 -9.04
N LYS A 31 5.50 10.60 -8.58
CA LYS A 31 6.58 11.10 -9.45
C LYS A 31 7.15 10.02 -10.36
N TYR A 32 7.35 8.82 -9.81
CA TYR A 32 7.99 7.71 -10.54
C TYR A 32 6.98 6.67 -11.07
N LYS A 33 5.69 6.97 -10.99
CA LYS A 33 4.58 6.08 -11.42
C LYS A 33 4.76 4.65 -10.89
N LYS A 34 5.09 4.52 -9.61
CA LYS A 34 5.32 3.22 -8.97
C LYS A 34 4.02 2.69 -8.35
N VAL A 35 4.04 1.40 -8.05
CA VAL A 35 3.01 0.74 -7.26
C VAL A 35 3.70 0.17 -6.03
N ALA A 36 3.11 0.37 -4.86
CA ALA A 36 3.59 -0.18 -3.60
C ALA A 36 2.54 -1.10 -2.98
N TYR A 37 2.99 -2.06 -2.20
CA TYR A 37 2.13 -3.02 -1.51
C TYR A 37 2.48 -3.03 -0.02
N ILE A 38 1.49 -2.78 0.83
CA ILE A 38 1.61 -2.91 2.28
C ILE A 38 1.16 -4.33 2.66
N ILE A 39 2.08 -5.06 3.30
CA ILE A 39 1.87 -6.43 3.77
C ILE A 39 2.19 -6.47 5.27
N ASN A 40 1.45 -7.29 6.03
CA ASN A 40 1.75 -7.49 7.44
C ASN A 40 2.93 -8.49 7.59
N GLY A 41 4.06 -8.00 8.10
CA GLY A 41 5.27 -8.81 8.32
C GLY A 41 5.12 -9.97 9.31
N ASN A 42 4.09 -9.97 10.17
CA ASN A 42 3.79 -11.09 11.06
C ASN A 42 3.24 -12.32 10.33
N PHE A 43 2.94 -12.20 9.03
CA PHE A 43 2.38 -13.24 8.16
C PHE A 43 3.22 -13.34 6.87
N PRO A 44 4.49 -13.79 6.96
CA PRO A 44 5.43 -13.76 5.84
C PRO A 44 5.00 -14.61 4.64
N GLU A 45 4.18 -15.64 4.84
CA GLU A 45 3.60 -16.45 3.78
C GLU A 45 2.77 -15.62 2.78
N ARG A 46 2.24 -14.47 3.22
CA ARG A 46 1.49 -13.55 2.35
C ARG A 46 2.37 -12.86 1.32
N LEU A 47 3.65 -12.62 1.62
CA LEU A 47 4.58 -12.07 0.64
C LEU A 47 4.76 -13.03 -0.53
N LYS A 48 4.96 -14.32 -0.24
CA LYS A 48 5.08 -15.36 -1.28
C LYS A 48 3.82 -15.42 -2.13
N LYS A 49 2.64 -15.42 -1.50
CA LYS A 49 1.36 -15.45 -2.22
C LYS A 49 1.08 -14.19 -3.05
N LEU A 50 1.56 -13.02 -2.62
CA LEU A 50 1.51 -11.79 -3.41
C LEU A 50 2.36 -11.93 -4.68
N ILE A 51 3.61 -12.38 -4.53
CA ILE A 51 4.54 -12.55 -5.66
C ILE A 51 4.02 -13.60 -6.65
N GLU A 52 3.37 -14.66 -6.14
CA GLU A 52 2.76 -15.71 -6.96
C GLU A 52 1.37 -15.34 -7.52
N GLU A 53 0.86 -14.14 -7.24
CA GLU A 53 -0.49 -13.66 -7.63
C GLU A 53 -1.66 -14.52 -7.11
N LYS A 54 -1.44 -15.31 -6.05
CA LYS A 54 -2.41 -16.28 -5.52
C LYS A 54 -3.32 -15.73 -4.43
N GLU A 55 -2.97 -14.65 -3.73
CA GLU A 55 -3.80 -14.09 -2.65
C GLU A 55 -3.63 -12.56 -2.45
N ARG A 56 -4.73 -11.86 -2.16
CA ARG A 56 -4.82 -10.39 -2.12
C ARG A 56 -4.94 -9.77 -0.72
N ILE A 57 -4.39 -10.40 0.32
CA ILE A 57 -4.43 -9.84 1.69
C ILE A 57 -3.30 -8.80 1.86
N HIS A 58 -3.45 -7.67 1.19
CA HIS A 58 -2.54 -6.52 1.22
C HIS A 58 -3.32 -5.22 0.98
N THR A 59 -2.66 -4.07 1.16
CA THR A 59 -3.17 -2.78 0.67
C THR A 59 -2.26 -2.32 -0.46
N LYS A 60 -2.82 -2.09 -1.65
CA LYS A 60 -2.10 -1.57 -2.82
C LYS A 60 -2.14 -0.04 -2.81
N ILE A 61 -0.98 0.59 -2.95
CA ILE A 61 -0.85 2.04 -3.20
C ILE A 61 -0.50 2.23 -4.68
N TYR A 62 -1.34 2.96 -5.40
CA TYR A 62 -1.14 3.26 -6.83
C TYR A 62 -0.98 4.77 -7.07
N PHE A 63 -0.31 5.14 -8.17
CA PHE A 63 -0.11 6.54 -8.59
C PHE A 63 -1.37 7.17 -9.21
#